data_AF-Q3ME80-F1
#
_entry.id   AF-Q3ME80-F1
#
_cell.length_a   1.000
_cell.length_b   1.000
_cell.length_c   1.000
_cell.angle_alpha   90.00
_cell.angle_beta   90.00
_cell.angle_gamma   90.00
#
_symmetry.space_group_name_H-M   'P 1'
#
loop_
_entity.id
_entity.type
_entity.pdbx_description
1 polymer ?
#
loop_
_entity_poly.entity_id
_entity_poly.type
_entity_poly.pdbx_seq_one_letter_code
_entity_poly.pdbx_strand_id
1 'polypeptide(L)'
;MLDVKNEYLYHLLERIKQRPGMYIGHCSITRLNMLLVGYSQARMELGLPRTKQEKNFDNFQEWIQIKFNINTSQSWDSIILANSTDEKDAFYKFFQLFEQFLHGVTNTANLELTTKSNPDYSNI
;
A
#
# COMPACT_ATOMS: atom_id res chain seq x y z
N MET A 1 -22.31 -4.34 -0.16
CA MET A 1 -22.00 -3.10 -0.91
C MET A 1 -20.72 -2.55 -0.31
N LEU A 2 -19.64 -2.39 -1.07
CA LEU A 2 -18.43 -1.70 -0.58
C LEU A 2 -18.87 -0.31 -0.15
N ASP A 3 -18.54 0.10 1.09
CA ASP A 3 -18.66 1.49 1.46
C ASP A 3 -17.54 2.25 0.74
N VAL A 4 -17.83 2.66 -0.49
CA VAL A 4 -16.90 3.33 -1.41
C VAL A 4 -16.35 4.61 -0.79
N LYS A 5 -17.04 5.19 0.21
CA LYS A 5 -16.54 6.37 0.92
C LYS A 5 -15.42 6.04 1.90
N ASN A 6 -15.38 4.81 2.41
CA ASN A 6 -14.56 4.43 3.55
C ASN A 6 -13.49 3.37 3.30
N GLU A 7 -13.45 2.64 2.17
CA GLU A 7 -12.38 1.64 1.90
C GLU A 7 -12.15 1.36 0.38
N TYR A 8 -12.00 2.41 -0.44
CA TYR A 8 -11.91 2.29 -1.91
C TYR A 8 -10.50 2.13 -2.50
N LEU A 9 -9.43 2.49 -1.78
CA LEU A 9 -8.07 2.53 -2.31
C LEU A 9 -7.61 1.19 -2.89
N TYR A 10 -7.84 0.07 -2.20
CA TYR A 10 -7.36 -1.23 -2.66
C TYR A 10 -8.14 -1.71 -3.88
N HIS A 11 -9.45 -1.42 -3.92
CA HIS A 11 -10.27 -1.69 -5.09
C HIS A 11 -9.85 -0.84 -6.30
N LEU A 12 -9.46 0.42 -6.08
CA LEU A 12 -8.87 1.27 -7.12
C LEU A 12 -7.57 0.66 -7.67
N LEU A 13 -6.66 0.24 -6.77
CA LEU A 13 -5.41 -0.41 -7.15
C LEU A 13 -5.63 -1.67 -8.00
N GLU A 14 -6.58 -2.53 -7.61
CA GLU A 14 -6.91 -3.74 -8.36
C GLU A 14 -7.45 -3.42 -9.77
N ARG A 15 -8.32 -2.41 -9.90
CA ARG A 15 -8.82 -1.97 -11.21
C ARG A 15 -7.71 -1.40 -12.09
N ILE A 16 -6.77 -0.66 -11.50
CA ILE A 16 -5.60 -0.14 -12.23
C ILE A 16 -4.71 -1.27 -12.70
N LYS A 17 -4.45 -2.28 -11.85
CA LYS A 17 -3.67 -3.48 -12.21
C LYS A 17 -4.26 -4.21 -13.42
N GLN A 18 -5.59 -4.35 -13.46
CA GLN A 18 -6.30 -5.05 -14.53
C GLN A 18 -6.32 -4.28 -15.85
N ARG A 19 -6.39 -2.94 -15.81
CA ARG A 19 -6.57 -2.09 -17.00
C ARG A 19 -5.73 -0.81 -16.94
N PRO A 20 -4.39 -0.88 -16.84
CA PRO A 20 -3.55 0.30 -16.60
C PRO A 20 -3.73 1.39 -17.67
N GLY A 21 -3.91 0.99 -18.94
CA GLY A 21 -4.16 1.94 -20.03
C GLY A 21 -5.39 2.84 -19.83
N MET A 22 -6.43 2.35 -19.13
CA MET A 22 -7.65 3.11 -18.87
C MET A 22 -7.47 4.19 -17.80
N TYR A 23 -6.55 3.99 -16.85
CA TYR A 23 -6.37 4.86 -15.68
C TYR A 23 -5.17 5.80 -15.83
N ILE A 24 -4.07 5.29 -16.37
CA ILE A 24 -2.78 5.99 -16.42
C ILE A 24 -2.17 6.02 -17.82
N GLY A 25 -2.89 5.53 -18.85
CA GLY A 25 -2.49 5.56 -20.26
C GLY A 25 -1.51 4.45 -20.66
N HIS A 26 -0.57 4.08 -19.79
CA HIS A 26 0.33 2.93 -19.97
C HIS A 26 0.83 2.42 -18.61
N CYS A 27 1.40 1.22 -18.58
CA CYS A 27 2.07 0.71 -17.38
C CYS A 27 3.27 1.61 -17.03
N SER A 28 3.17 2.33 -15.92
CA SER A 28 4.26 3.15 -15.36
C SER A 28 4.06 3.33 -13.87
N ILE A 29 5.14 3.12 -13.12
CA ILE A 29 5.13 3.27 -11.67
C ILE A 29 5.06 4.75 -11.28
N THR A 30 5.75 5.62 -12.02
CA THR A 30 5.69 7.06 -11.78
C THR A 30 4.27 7.59 -11.98
N ARG A 31 3.58 7.18 -13.05
CA ARG A 31 2.19 7.58 -13.28
C ARG A 31 1.22 7.01 -12.25
N LEU A 32 1.46 5.78 -11.80
CA LEU A 32 0.70 5.19 -10.70
C LEU A 32 0.85 6.03 -9.44
N ASN A 33 2.09 6.37 -9.05
CA ASN A 33 2.36 7.21 -7.88
C ASN A 33 1.66 8.58 -8.00
N MET A 34 1.79 9.26 -9.14
CA MET A 34 1.11 10.55 -9.38
C MET A 34 -0.42 10.45 -9.22
N LEU A 35 -1.03 9.38 -9.73
CA LEU A 35 -2.47 9.14 -9.55
C LEU A 35 -2.84 8.95 -8.07
N LEU A 36 -2.05 8.19 -7.31
CA LEU A 36 -2.32 7.93 -5.89
C LEU A 36 -2.12 9.17 -5.02
N VAL A 37 -1.10 9.99 -5.30
CA VAL A 37 -0.90 11.29 -4.66
C VAL A 37 -2.11 12.20 -4.92
N GLY A 38 -2.54 12.31 -6.19
CA GLY A 38 -3.71 13.11 -6.55
C GLY A 38 -5.01 12.59 -5.91
N TYR A 39 -5.19 11.27 -5.81
CA TYR A 39 -6.32 10.66 -5.11
C TYR A 39 -6.32 11.04 -3.62
N SER A 40 -5.19 10.94 -2.93
CA SER A 40 -5.06 11.29 -1.52
C SER A 40 -5.31 12.79 -1.28
N GLN A 41 -4.73 13.64 -2.13
CA GLN A 41 -4.91 15.09 -2.06
C GLN A 41 -6.38 15.49 -2.27
N ALA A 42 -7.05 14.95 -3.30
CA ALA A 42 -8.45 15.26 -3.56
C ALA A 42 -9.36 14.86 -2.38
N ARG A 43 -9.10 13.70 -1.74
CA ARG A 43 -9.86 13.29 -0.55
C ARG A 43 -9.65 14.25 0.61
N MET A 44 -8.41 14.68 0.85
CA MET A 44 -8.06 15.64 1.89
C MET A 44 -8.74 17.00 1.67
N GLU A 45 -8.68 17.54 0.45
CA GLU A 45 -9.30 18.82 0.09
C GLU A 45 -10.83 18.78 0.22
N LEU A 46 -11.45 17.62 -0.01
CA LEU A 46 -12.89 17.39 0.19
C LEU A 46 -13.27 17.09 1.64
N GLY A 47 -12.33 17.13 2.59
CA GLY A 47 -12.57 16.88 4.01
C GLY A 47 -12.98 15.44 4.32
N LEU A 48 -12.65 14.48 3.44
CA LEU A 48 -12.96 13.08 3.66
C LEU A 48 -12.00 12.48 4.71
N PRO A 49 -12.50 11.70 5.68
CA PRO A 49 -11.63 11.05 6.64
C PRO A 49 -10.72 10.02 5.96
N ARG A 50 -9.51 9.87 6.50
CA ARG A 50 -8.58 8.82 6.07
C ARG A 50 -9.13 7.45 6.47
N THR A 51 -9.24 6.58 5.48
CA THR A 51 -9.69 5.18 5.57
C THR A 51 -8.64 4.29 6.24
N LYS A 52 -9.00 3.06 6.64
CA LYS A 52 -7.99 2.13 7.18
C LYS A 52 -7.00 1.72 6.10
N GLN A 53 -7.46 1.52 4.86
CA GLN A 53 -6.58 1.26 3.73
C GLN A 53 -5.56 2.38 3.50
N GLU A 54 -5.96 3.65 3.53
CA GLU A 54 -5.04 4.77 3.36
C GLU A 54 -4.01 4.85 4.49
N LYS A 55 -4.44 4.61 5.74
CA LYS A 55 -3.51 4.59 6.89
C LYS A 55 -2.54 3.43 6.83
N ASN A 56 -3.00 2.27 6.35
CA ASN A 56 -2.11 1.12 6.18
C ASN A 56 -1.11 1.37 5.02
N PHE A 57 -1.57 1.97 3.93
CA PHE A 57 -0.72 2.30 2.79
C PHE A 57 0.41 3.29 3.15
N ASP A 58 0.23 4.17 4.14
CA ASP A 58 1.33 5.03 4.62
C ASP A 58 2.57 4.24 5.07
N ASN A 59 2.36 3.06 5.66
CA ASN A 59 3.44 2.20 6.13
C ASN A 59 4.19 1.50 4.99
N PHE A 60 3.66 1.55 3.76
CA PHE A 60 4.28 0.90 2.60
C PHE A 60 5.64 1.53 2.25
N GLN A 61 5.77 2.85 2.44
CA GLN A 61 7.03 3.57 2.21
C GLN A 61 8.17 3.00 3.08
N GLU A 62 7.94 2.93 4.39
CA GLU A 62 8.92 2.39 5.35
C GLU A 62 9.20 0.92 5.08
N TRP A 63 8.17 0.13 4.78
CA TRP A 63 8.33 -1.29 4.45
C TRP A 63 9.22 -1.51 3.21
N ILE A 64 9.05 -0.70 2.16
CA ILE A 64 9.90 -0.75 0.97
C ILE A 64 11.34 -0.35 1.29
N GLN A 65 11.55 0.70 2.09
CA GLN A 65 12.88 1.13 2.51
C GLN A 65 13.60 0.01 3.27
N ILE A 66 12.93 -0.64 4.23
CA ILE A 66 13.48 -1.78 4.98
C ILE A 66 13.79 -2.94 4.02
N LYS A 67 12.86 -3.30 3.14
CA LYS A 67 13.02 -4.45 2.23
C LYS A 67 14.23 -4.30 1.29
N PHE A 68 14.51 -3.09 0.82
CA PHE A 68 15.63 -2.80 -0.08
C PHE A 68 16.86 -2.21 0.63
N ASN A 69 16.86 -2.17 1.96
CA ASN A 69 17.93 -1.59 2.78
C ASN A 69 18.30 -0.14 2.36
N ILE A 70 17.29 0.69 2.12
CA ILE A 70 17.43 2.08 1.70
C ILE A 70 17.23 3.02 2.89
N ASN A 71 18.26 3.78 3.23
CA ASN A 71 18.25 4.76 4.33
C ASN A 71 18.09 6.22 3.83
N THR A 72 17.78 6.41 2.56
CA THR A 72 17.61 7.73 1.94
C THR A 72 16.14 8.09 1.77
N SER A 73 15.85 9.38 1.56
CA SER A 73 14.50 9.93 1.40
C SER A 73 13.83 9.61 0.04
N GLN A 74 14.28 8.56 -0.66
CA GLN A 74 13.69 8.17 -1.93
C GLN A 74 12.28 7.62 -1.71
N SER A 75 11.35 8.03 -2.56
CA SER A 75 9.99 7.50 -2.56
C SER A 75 9.95 6.04 -2.99
N TRP A 76 8.94 5.29 -2.53
CA TRP A 76 8.78 3.87 -2.85
C TRP A 76 8.78 3.60 -4.36
N ASP A 77 8.20 4.48 -5.19
CA ASP A 77 8.19 4.33 -6.64
C ASP A 77 9.59 4.50 -7.23
N SER A 78 10.37 5.46 -6.73
CA SER A 78 11.77 5.65 -7.12
C SER A 78 12.63 4.45 -6.74
N ILE A 79 12.45 3.91 -5.53
CA ILE A 79 13.18 2.72 -5.06
C ILE A 79 12.84 1.51 -5.93
N ILE A 80 11.56 1.27 -6.21
CA ILE A 80 11.13 0.15 -7.05
C ILE A 80 11.61 0.32 -8.48
N LEU A 81 11.54 1.52 -9.05
CA LEU A 81 12.02 1.82 -10.40
C LEU A 81 13.53 1.58 -10.53
N ALA A 82 14.32 2.03 -9.56
CA ALA A 82 15.76 1.79 -9.53
C ALA A 82 16.14 0.29 -9.45
N ASN A 83 15.23 -0.55 -8.94
CA ASN A 83 15.37 -2.00 -8.86
C ASN A 83 14.60 -2.73 -9.98
N SER A 84 14.28 -2.04 -11.08
CA SER A 84 13.49 -2.57 -12.20
C SER A 84 14.15 -2.28 -13.54
N THR A 85 13.80 -3.06 -14.56
CA THR A 85 14.36 -2.87 -15.92
C THR A 85 13.81 -1.62 -16.59
N ASP A 86 12.52 -1.34 -16.40
CA ASP A 86 11.84 -0.18 -16.94
C ASP A 86 10.59 0.18 -16.10
N GLU A 87 9.86 1.21 -16.53
CA GLU A 87 8.60 1.66 -15.95
C GLU A 87 7.52 0.58 -15.86
N LYS A 88 7.46 -0.32 -16.85
CA LYS A 88 6.44 -1.37 -16.93
C LYS A 88 6.77 -2.50 -15.96
N ASP A 89 8.03 -2.92 -15.88
CA ASP A 89 8.51 -3.87 -14.89
C ASP A 89 8.27 -3.34 -13.47
N ALA A 90 8.65 -2.08 -13.22
CA ALA A 90 8.44 -1.43 -11.93
C ALA A 90 6.95 -1.37 -11.55
N PHE A 91 6.07 -1.06 -12.51
CA PHE A 91 4.63 -1.06 -12.29
C PHE A 91 4.10 -2.42 -11.81
N TYR A 92 4.48 -3.52 -12.46
CA TYR A 92 4.04 -4.85 -12.02
C TYR A 92 4.71 -5.30 -10.71
N LYS A 93 5.98 -4.93 -10.51
CA LYS A 93 6.71 -5.19 -9.27
C LYS A 93 6.07 -4.50 -8.07
N PHE A 94 5.54 -3.28 -8.23
CA PHE A 94 4.74 -2.62 -7.21
C PHE A 94 3.59 -3.52 -6.71
N PHE A 95 2.79 -4.11 -7.61
CA PHE A 95 1.66 -4.95 -7.17
C PHE A 95 2.11 -6.22 -6.46
N GLN A 96 3.22 -6.83 -6.87
CA GLN A 96 3.80 -8.00 -6.19
C GLN A 96 4.30 -7.64 -4.78
N LEU A 97 4.98 -6.50 -4.66
CA LEU A 97 5.49 -5.99 -3.38
C LEU A 97 4.36 -5.57 -2.45
N PHE A 98 3.32 -4.95 -3.01
CA PHE A 98 2.15 -4.54 -2.25
C PHE A 98 1.37 -5.76 -1.71
N GLU A 99 1.23 -6.82 -2.49
CA GLU A 99 0.63 -8.07 -2.03
C GLU A 99 1.45 -8.70 -0.89
N GLN A 100 2.78 -8.73 -1.01
CA GLN A 100 3.67 -9.19 0.07
C GLN A 100 3.53 -8.35 1.35
N PHE A 101 3.45 -7.03 1.20
CA PHE A 101 3.22 -6.11 2.30
C PHE A 101 1.92 -6.44 3.03
N LEU A 102 0.81 -6.63 2.31
CA LEU A 102 -0.49 -6.99 2.90
C LEU A 102 -0.46 -8.36 3.61
N HIS A 103 0.22 -9.35 3.04
CA HIS A 103 0.38 -10.66 3.69
C HIS A 103 1.26 -10.58 4.96
N GLY A 104 2.33 -9.77 4.94
CA GLY A 104 3.18 -9.54 6.11
C GLY A 104 2.43 -8.87 7.26
N VAL A 105 1.61 -7.86 6.98
CA VAL A 105 0.74 -7.20 7.97
C VAL A 105 -0.24 -8.19 8.59
N THR A 106 -0.78 -9.12 7.80
CA THR A 106 -1.74 -10.14 8.29
C THR A 106 -1.07 -11.10 9.27
N ASN A 107 0.19 -11.48 9.04
CA ASN A 107 0.95 -12.33 9.96
C ASN A 107 1.31 -11.62 11.28
N THR A 108 1.64 -10.32 11.24
CA THR A 108 1.92 -9.54 12.47
C THR A 108 0.65 -9.33 13.31
N ALA A 109 -0.50 -9.06 12.68
CA ALA A 109 -1.78 -8.93 13.39
C ALA A 109 -2.21 -10.24 14.07
N ASN A 110 -1.94 -11.39 13.45
CA ASN A 110 -2.20 -12.70 14.06
C ASN A 110 -1.27 -12.96 15.26
N LEU A 111 -0.03 -12.48 15.24
CA LEU A 111 0.91 -12.57 16.37
C LEU A 111 0.46 -11.70 17.56
N GLU A 112 -0.07 -10.49 17.30
CA GLU A 112 -0.62 -9.62 18.35
C GLU A 112 -1.91 -10.16 19.00
N LEU A 113 -2.70 -10.97 18.27
CA LEU A 113 -3.88 -11.66 18.80
C LEU A 113 -3.50 -12.88 19.65
N THR A 114 -2.45 -13.61 19.30
CA THR A 114 -1.95 -14.75 20.10
C THR A 114 -1.25 -14.34 21.41
N THR A 115 -0.81 -13.08 21.53
CA THR A 115 -0.12 -12.56 22.73
C THR A 115 -1.04 -11.89 23.74
N LYS A 116 -2.32 -11.65 23.38
CA LYS A 116 -3.32 -10.98 24.25
C LYS A 116 -4.38 -11.90 24.86
N SER A 117 -4.30 -13.21 24.65
CA SER A 117 -5.19 -14.19 25.30
C SER A 117 -4.42 -15.10 26.26
N ASN A 118 -4.05 -14.56 27.41
CA ASN A 118 -3.99 -15.34 28.65
C ASN A 118 -4.19 -14.39 29.84
N PRO A 119 -5.43 -14.23 30.36
CA PRO A 119 -5.57 -13.84 31.74
C PRO A 119 -5.11 -15.02 32.58
N ASP A 120 -3.98 -14.83 33.25
CA ASP A 120 -3.49 -15.74 34.29
C ASP A 120 -4.48 -15.73 35.46
N TYR A 121 -5.40 -16.69 35.47
CA TYR A 121 -6.23 -17.00 36.64
C TYR A 121 -5.51 -18.05 37.50
N SER A 122 -4.31 -17.70 37.98
CA SER A 122 -3.59 -18.47 38.98
C SER A 122 -3.37 -17.60 40.22
N ASN A 123 -4.43 -17.01 40.76
CA ASN A 123 -4.50 -16.50 42.14
C ASN A 123 -5.94 -16.08 42.44
N ILE A 124 -6.71 -16.98 43.07
CA ILE A 124 -7.62 -16.84 44.23
C ILE A 124 -8.23 -18.22 44.49
#